data_AF-A0AAE1T8H5-F1
#
_entry.id   AF-A0AAE1T8H5-F1
#
_cell.length_a   1.000
_cell.length_b   1.000
_cell.length_c   1.000
_cell.angle_alpha   90.00
_cell.angle_beta   90.00
_cell.angle_gamma   90.00
#
_symmetry.space_group_name_H-M   'P 1'
#
loop_
_entity.id
_entity.type
_entity.pdbx_description
1 polymer ?
#
loop_
_entity_poly.entity_id
_entity_poly.type
_entity_poly.pdbx_seq_one_letter_code
_entity_poly.pdbx_strand_id
1 'polypeptide(L)'
;MEGSLSMKLEVNASASDIWKAYGSLELPKIIMDTFPDKYSGLKVLKGDGSSGTVVEVYFAPGVPGPKWYREEYVVVDDVKRYKLAKMLEGGVLEQGFKSYETTLTAIEVEGKPNVCFMTGAIDYVLDDIVSGLEVLSGSIGVFYQIMKAVADYVIKQQNDTITN
;
A
#
# COMPACT_ATOMS: atom_id res chain seq x y z
N MET A 1 -14.44 -9.84 15.28
CA MET A 1 -13.24 -10.68 15.08
C MET A 1 -12.09 -9.75 14.74
N GLU A 2 -10.89 -9.98 15.26
CA GLU A 2 -9.69 -9.23 14.88
C GLU A 2 -8.64 -10.19 14.31
N GLY A 3 -7.75 -9.67 13.47
CA GLY A 3 -6.73 -10.50 12.84
C GLY A 3 -5.71 -9.67 12.06
N SER A 4 -4.73 -10.38 11.51
CA SER A 4 -3.65 -9.82 10.72
C SER A 4 -3.37 -10.70 9.51
N LEU A 5 -3.13 -10.09 8.35
CA LEU A 5 -2.62 -10.74 7.15
C LEU A 5 -1.27 -10.11 6.81
N SER A 6 -0.24 -10.93 6.61
CA SER A 6 1.10 -10.43 6.28
C SER A 6 1.69 -11.15 5.09
N MET A 7 2.51 -10.45 4.31
CA MET A 7 3.25 -11.00 3.19
C MET A 7 4.65 -10.39 3.10
N LYS A 8 5.55 -11.14 2.47
CA LYS A 8 6.95 -10.80 2.29
C LYS A 8 7.40 -11.22 0.90
N LEU A 9 8.05 -10.31 0.17
CA LEU A 9 8.61 -10.55 -1.15
C LEU A 9 10.11 -10.23 -1.14
N GLU A 10 10.92 -11.13 -1.68
CA GLU A 10 12.31 -10.82 -2.03
C GLU A 10 12.33 -10.09 -3.37
N VAL A 11 13.01 -8.95 -3.43
CA VAL A 11 13.05 -8.07 -4.60
C VAL A 11 14.49 -7.76 -4.95
N ASN A 12 14.83 -7.81 -6.25
CA ASN A 12 16.15 -7.44 -6.78
C ASN A 12 16.31 -5.92 -6.89
N ALA A 13 16.08 -5.21 -5.79
CA ALA A 13 16.31 -3.78 -5.64
C ALA A 13 16.79 -3.48 -4.21
N SER A 14 17.47 -2.35 -4.00
CA SER A 14 17.87 -1.93 -2.65
C SER A 14 16.65 -1.57 -1.79
N ALA A 15 16.75 -1.75 -0.47
CA ALA A 15 15.66 -1.37 0.45
C ALA A 15 15.38 0.14 0.39
N SER A 16 16.41 0.96 0.13
CA SER A 16 16.30 2.40 -0.04
C SER A 16 15.46 2.77 -1.25
N ASP A 17 15.64 2.09 -2.39
CA ASP A 17 14.88 2.40 -3.61
C ASP A 17 13.43 1.97 -3.50
N ILE A 18 13.15 0.80 -2.91
CA ILE A 18 11.76 0.40 -2.60
C ILE A 18 11.11 1.39 -1.63
N TRP A 19 11.86 1.87 -0.63
CA TRP A 19 11.34 2.81 0.35
C TRP A 19 10.96 4.17 -0.26
N LYS A 20 11.69 4.68 -1.25
CA LYS A 20 11.31 5.92 -1.97
C LYS A 20 9.91 5.82 -2.57
N ALA A 21 9.48 4.62 -2.99
CA ALA A 21 8.12 4.37 -3.42
C ALA A 21 7.16 4.20 -2.23
N TYR A 22 7.41 3.23 -1.34
CA TYR A 22 6.53 2.89 -0.21
C TYR A 22 6.27 4.05 0.76
N GLY A 23 7.33 4.77 1.13
CA GLY A 23 7.31 5.81 2.16
C GLY A 23 6.77 7.16 1.68
N SER A 24 6.41 7.31 0.40
CA SER A 24 6.04 8.61 -0.17
C SER A 24 4.68 8.59 -0.87
N LEU A 25 4.28 9.75 -1.39
CA LEU A 25 3.13 9.89 -2.29
C LEU A 25 3.36 9.27 -3.68
N GLU A 26 4.52 8.67 -3.93
CA GLU A 26 4.77 7.92 -5.16
C GLU A 26 3.97 6.61 -5.17
N LEU A 27 3.80 5.95 -4.03
CA LEU A 27 3.00 4.71 -3.90
C LEU A 27 1.61 4.83 -4.55
N PRO A 28 0.74 5.79 -4.17
CA PRO A 28 -0.58 5.90 -4.79
C PRO A 28 -0.52 6.24 -6.28
N LYS A 29 0.52 6.95 -6.76
CA LYS A 29 0.69 7.21 -8.21
C LYS A 29 1.01 5.92 -8.96
N ILE A 30 1.95 5.12 -8.46
CA ILE A 30 2.30 3.81 -9.04
C ILE A 30 1.05 2.92 -9.11
N ILE A 31 0.24 2.90 -8.06
CA ILE A 31 -1.01 2.12 -8.02
C ILE A 31 -1.98 2.59 -9.12
N MET A 32 -2.16 3.90 -9.28
CA MET A 32 -3.08 4.46 -10.29
C MET A 32 -2.59 4.21 -11.72
N ASP A 33 -1.30 4.38 -11.97
CA ASP A 33 -0.70 4.13 -13.28
C ASP A 33 -0.73 2.64 -13.65
N THR A 34 -0.55 1.76 -12.66
CA THR A 34 -0.56 0.30 -12.88
C THR A 34 -1.98 -0.27 -13.01
N PHE A 35 -2.94 0.31 -12.29
CA PHE A 35 -4.31 -0.17 -12.24
C PHE A 35 -5.34 0.93 -12.56
N PRO A 36 -5.27 1.57 -13.76
CA PRO A 36 -6.16 2.66 -14.13
C PRO A 36 -7.63 2.24 -14.23
N ASP A 37 -7.89 0.95 -14.52
CA ASP A 37 -9.24 0.38 -14.53
C ASP A 37 -9.81 0.15 -13.12
N LYS A 38 -9.00 0.34 -12.07
CA LYS A 38 -9.39 0.15 -10.66
C LYS A 38 -9.42 1.45 -9.88
N TYR A 39 -8.53 2.40 -10.18
CA TYR A 39 -8.42 3.67 -9.48
C TYR A 39 -8.51 4.84 -10.46
N SER A 40 -9.32 5.84 -10.11
CA SER A 40 -9.56 7.02 -10.95
C SER A 40 -8.85 8.28 -10.47
N GLY A 41 -8.35 8.32 -9.23
CA GLY A 41 -7.58 9.47 -8.78
C GLY A 41 -7.18 9.46 -7.31
N LEU A 42 -6.29 10.40 -6.99
CA LEU A 42 -5.78 10.73 -5.66
C LEU A 42 -6.09 12.19 -5.37
N LYS A 43 -6.54 12.48 -4.15
CA LYS A 43 -6.53 13.83 -3.61
C LYS A 43 -5.79 13.86 -2.28
N VAL A 44 -4.73 14.65 -2.20
CA VAL A 44 -4.06 14.94 -0.92
C VAL A 44 -4.88 16.02 -0.21
N LEU A 45 -5.47 15.66 0.93
CA LEU A 45 -6.30 16.57 1.73
C LEU A 45 -5.44 17.40 2.69
N LYS A 46 -4.36 16.81 3.19
CA LYS A 46 -3.42 17.41 4.14
C LYS A 46 -2.07 16.70 4.04
N GLY A 47 -0.99 17.43 4.23
CA GLY A 47 0.37 16.87 4.32
C GLY A 47 1.07 16.72 2.97
N ASP A 48 2.27 16.17 3.01
CA ASP A 48 3.22 16.09 1.89
C ASP A 48 3.68 14.65 1.59
N GLY A 49 3.10 13.66 2.27
CA GLY A 49 3.51 12.26 2.23
C GLY A 49 4.16 11.77 3.51
N SER A 50 4.53 12.66 4.43
CA SER A 50 5.05 12.32 5.76
C SER A 50 3.93 11.96 6.76
N SER A 51 4.30 11.67 8.01
CA SER A 51 3.36 11.36 9.10
C SER A 51 2.32 12.49 9.29
N GLY A 52 1.05 12.13 9.43
CA GLY A 52 -0.10 13.04 9.51
C GLY A 52 -0.63 13.51 8.16
N THR A 53 -0.10 12.98 7.04
CA THR A 53 -0.68 13.15 5.70
C THR A 53 -2.00 12.41 5.60
N VAL A 54 -3.01 13.04 5.01
CA VAL A 54 -4.32 12.46 4.75
C VAL A 54 -4.60 12.51 3.27
N VAL A 55 -4.93 11.36 2.69
CA VAL A 55 -5.27 11.23 1.27
C VAL A 55 -6.65 10.61 1.09
N GLU A 56 -7.29 10.98 -0.01
CA GLU A 56 -8.54 10.38 -0.48
C GLU A 56 -8.28 9.75 -1.84
N VAL A 57 -8.60 8.46 -1.95
CA VAL A 57 -8.39 7.64 -3.14
C VAL A 57 -9.75 7.31 -3.74
N TYR A 58 -9.89 7.48 -5.05
CA TYR A 58 -11.13 7.21 -5.77
C TYR A 58 -10.99 5.94 -6.62
N PHE A 59 -12.00 5.08 -6.55
CA PHE A 59 -12.08 3.90 -7.42
C PHE A 59 -12.61 4.29 -8.80
N ALA A 60 -12.26 3.53 -9.83
CA ALA A 60 -12.74 3.77 -11.18
C ALA A 60 -14.26 3.50 -11.30
N PRO A 61 -14.98 4.21 -12.19
CA PRO A 61 -16.38 3.91 -12.48
C PRO A 61 -16.57 2.44 -12.87
N GLY A 62 -17.64 1.81 -12.37
CA GLY A 62 -17.93 0.40 -12.65
C GLY A 62 -17.22 -0.60 -11.76
N VAL A 63 -16.25 -0.19 -10.93
CA VAL A 63 -15.69 -1.03 -9.87
C VAL A 63 -16.79 -1.30 -8.81
N PRO A 64 -17.09 -2.58 -8.48
CA PRO A 64 -18.02 -2.91 -7.41
C PRO A 64 -17.52 -2.43 -6.05
N GLY A 65 -18.47 -2.08 -5.18
CA GLY A 65 -18.17 -1.61 -3.83
C GLY A 65 -18.08 -0.07 -3.72
N PRO A 66 -17.45 0.42 -2.63
CA PRO A 66 -17.31 1.84 -2.32
C PRO A 66 -16.67 2.63 -3.45
N LYS A 67 -17.00 3.92 -3.54
CA LYS A 67 -16.46 4.80 -4.59
C LYS A 67 -15.15 5.45 -4.24
N TRP A 68 -14.81 5.49 -2.96
CA TRP A 68 -13.60 6.10 -2.46
C TRP A 68 -13.26 5.52 -1.09
N TYR A 69 -12.05 5.81 -0.64
CA TYR A 69 -11.66 5.69 0.76
C TYR A 69 -10.73 6.84 1.15
N ARG A 70 -10.69 7.14 2.44
CA ARG A 70 -9.75 8.09 3.03
C ARG A 70 -8.84 7.36 3.99
N GLU A 71 -7.55 7.67 3.93
CA GLU A 71 -6.56 7.12 4.85
C GLU A 71 -5.64 8.22 5.38
N GLU A 72 -5.09 7.97 6.56
CA GLU A 72 -4.04 8.78 7.17
C GLU A 72 -2.74 7.98 7.23
N TYR A 73 -1.63 8.62 6.91
CA TYR A 73 -0.28 8.09 7.16
C TYR A 73 0.08 8.38 8.61
N VAL A 74 -0.25 7.44 9.50
CA VAL A 74 -0.02 7.57 10.94
C VAL A 74 1.46 7.65 11.26
N VAL A 75 2.27 6.81 10.61
CA VAL A 75 3.72 6.79 10.75
C VAL A 75 4.37 6.67 9.38
N VAL A 76 5.39 7.48 9.15
CA VAL A 76 6.37 7.36 8.07
C VAL A 76 7.73 7.58 8.69
N ASP A 77 8.50 6.51 8.87
CA ASP A 77 9.83 6.52 9.47
C ASP A 77 10.85 6.15 8.40
N ASP A 78 11.53 7.17 7.86
CA ASP A 78 12.53 7.00 6.80
C ASP A 78 13.78 6.25 7.24
N VAL A 79 14.11 6.32 8.53
CA VAL A 79 15.28 5.64 9.10
C VAL A 79 15.02 4.15 9.18
N LYS A 80 13.82 3.76 9.66
CA LYS A 80 13.42 2.35 9.77
C LYS A 80 12.81 1.80 8.49
N ARG A 81 12.49 2.65 7.51
CA ARG A 81 11.74 2.31 6.29
C ARG A 81 10.43 1.63 6.64
N TYR A 82 9.68 2.26 7.54
CA TYR A 82 8.44 1.76 8.11
C TYR A 82 7.31 2.76 7.90
N LYS A 83 6.22 2.32 7.27
CA LYS A 83 5.00 3.11 7.09
C LYS A 83 3.82 2.38 7.71
N LEU A 84 3.03 3.10 8.50
CA LEU A 84 1.72 2.70 8.99
C LEU A 84 0.67 3.67 8.45
N ALA A 85 -0.30 3.14 7.71
CA ALA A 85 -1.45 3.89 7.24
C ALA A 85 -2.74 3.31 7.81
N LYS A 86 -3.69 4.18 8.11
CA LYS A 86 -4.98 3.81 8.71
C LYS A 86 -6.12 4.32 7.86
N MET A 87 -7.07 3.45 7.55
CA MET A 87 -8.30 3.87 6.90
C MET A 87 -9.17 4.65 7.89
N LEU A 88 -9.64 5.82 7.47
CA LEU A 88 -10.48 6.72 8.27
C LEU A 88 -11.95 6.58 7.90
N GLU A 89 -12.24 6.57 6.60
CA GLU A 89 -13.60 6.59 6.04
C GLU A 89 -13.64 5.85 4.70
N GLY A 90 -14.83 5.38 4.32
CA GLY A 90 -15.05 4.71 3.03
C GLY A 90 -14.37 3.35 2.93
N GLY A 91 -14.23 2.85 1.70
CA GLY A 91 -13.52 1.60 1.42
C GLY A 91 -14.05 0.41 2.21
N VAL A 92 -13.14 -0.40 2.76
CA VAL A 92 -13.52 -1.61 3.49
C VAL A 92 -14.30 -1.31 4.78
N LEU A 93 -14.20 -0.10 5.33
CA LEU A 93 -14.98 0.30 6.51
C LEU A 93 -16.50 0.33 6.25
N GLU A 94 -16.91 0.49 4.99
CA GLU A 94 -18.31 0.39 4.58
C GLU A 94 -18.75 -1.06 4.27
N GLN A 95 -17.84 -2.03 4.44
CA GLN A 95 -18.03 -3.42 4.00
C GLN A 95 -17.75 -4.44 5.11
N GLY A 96 -18.01 -4.09 6.37
CA GLY A 96 -17.88 -5.01 7.50
C GLY A 96 -16.57 -4.90 8.28
N PHE A 97 -15.84 -3.78 8.13
CA PHE A 97 -14.64 -3.50 8.92
C PHE A 97 -14.88 -2.34 9.90
N LYS A 98 -14.60 -2.59 11.17
CA LYS A 98 -14.50 -1.56 12.20
C LYS A 98 -13.18 -0.78 12.10
N SER A 99 -12.09 -1.46 11.75
CA SER A 99 -10.78 -0.84 11.55
C SER A 99 -9.97 -1.61 10.50
N TYR A 100 -9.12 -0.88 9.80
CA TYR A 100 -8.23 -1.42 8.78
C TYR A 100 -6.95 -0.58 8.73
N GLU A 101 -5.82 -1.21 9.04
CA GLU A 101 -4.52 -0.57 9.10
C GLU A 101 -3.53 -1.34 8.22
N THR A 102 -2.74 -0.64 7.44
CA THR A 102 -1.73 -1.24 6.58
C THR A 102 -0.34 -0.84 7.03
N THR A 103 0.55 -1.83 7.12
CA THR A 103 1.96 -1.63 7.40
C THR A 103 2.78 -2.00 6.18
N LEU A 104 3.70 -1.14 5.75
CA LEU A 104 4.63 -1.39 4.66
C LEU A 104 6.07 -1.18 5.13
N THR A 105 6.95 -2.13 4.81
CA THR A 105 8.38 -1.99 5.13
C THR A 105 9.31 -2.45 4.02
N ALA A 106 10.53 -1.92 4.00
CA ALA A 106 11.62 -2.37 3.14
C ALA A 106 12.86 -2.69 3.99
N ILE A 107 13.26 -3.96 3.99
CA ILE A 107 14.28 -4.52 4.89
C ILE A 107 15.50 -4.94 4.06
N GLU A 108 16.69 -4.50 4.45
CA GLU A 108 17.94 -4.89 3.79
C GLU A 108 18.23 -6.38 3.97
N VAL A 109 18.87 -6.98 2.97
CA VAL A 109 19.43 -8.32 3.07
C VAL A 109 20.93 -8.21 3.33
N GLU A 110 21.38 -8.77 4.44
CA GLU A 110 22.79 -8.75 4.84
C GLU A 110 23.69 -9.32 3.72
N GLY A 111 24.72 -8.57 3.35
CA GLY A 111 25.64 -8.94 2.27
C GLY A 111 25.08 -8.81 0.85
N LYS A 112 23.85 -8.34 0.66
CA LYS A 112 23.22 -8.15 -0.67
C LYS A 112 22.62 -6.74 -0.81
N PRO A 113 23.43 -5.70 -1.11
CA PRO A 113 22.98 -4.31 -1.12
C PRO A 113 21.88 -4.00 -2.17
N ASN A 114 21.79 -4.81 -3.24
CA ASN A 114 20.80 -4.66 -4.31
C ASN A 114 19.62 -5.65 -4.19
N VAL A 115 19.45 -6.28 -3.02
CA VAL A 115 18.33 -7.16 -2.73
C VAL A 115 17.71 -6.72 -1.40
N CYS A 116 16.40 -6.67 -1.33
CA CYS A 116 15.67 -6.39 -0.11
C CYS A 116 14.48 -7.32 0.07
N PHE A 117 13.99 -7.38 1.30
CA PHE A 117 12.68 -7.90 1.61
C PHE A 117 11.68 -6.75 1.74
N MET A 118 10.70 -6.75 0.85
CA MET A 118 9.56 -5.86 0.92
C MET A 118 8.44 -6.58 1.69
N THR A 119 7.91 -5.95 2.74
CA THR A 119 6.82 -6.53 3.52
C THR A 119 5.57 -5.68 3.45
N GLY A 120 4.44 -6.34 3.62
CA GLY A 120 3.15 -5.70 3.80
C GLY A 120 2.35 -6.45 4.86
N ALA A 121 1.62 -5.74 5.70
CA ALA A 121 0.62 -6.31 6.59
C ALA A 121 -0.68 -5.50 6.58
N ILE A 122 -1.77 -6.19 6.87
CA ILE A 122 -3.11 -5.63 7.08
C ILE A 122 -3.58 -6.10 8.45
N ASP A 123 -3.74 -5.18 9.38
CA ASP A 123 -4.34 -5.42 10.69
C ASP A 123 -5.79 -4.91 10.68
N TYR A 124 -6.72 -5.74 11.14
CA TYR A 124 -8.14 -5.44 10.99
C TYR A 124 -8.98 -5.88 12.18
N VAL A 125 -10.11 -5.20 12.34
CA VAL A 125 -11.21 -5.60 13.22
C VAL A 125 -12.49 -5.58 12.41
N LEU A 126 -13.25 -6.66 12.41
CA LEU A 126 -14.55 -6.76 11.75
C LEU A 126 -15.68 -6.35 12.70
N ASP A 127 -16.61 -5.54 12.21
CA ASP A 127 -17.90 -5.27 12.86
C ASP A 127 -19.00 -6.22 12.37
N ASP A 128 -19.05 -6.52 11.07
CA ASP A 128 -19.84 -7.59 10.46
C ASP A 128 -18.92 -8.71 9.95
N ILE A 129 -19.00 -9.87 10.61
CA ILE A 129 -18.14 -11.01 10.31
C ILE A 129 -18.41 -11.58 8.91
N VAL A 130 -19.66 -11.63 8.45
CA VAL A 130 -20.00 -12.26 7.17
C VAL A 130 -19.47 -11.42 6.02
N SER A 131 -19.88 -10.15 5.98
CA SER A 131 -19.45 -9.20 4.95
C SER A 131 -17.92 -8.98 4.98
N GLY A 132 -17.36 -8.84 6.19
CA GLY A 132 -15.93 -8.61 6.37
C GLY A 132 -15.07 -9.78 5.89
N LEU A 133 -15.49 -11.04 6.13
CA LEU A 133 -14.77 -12.22 5.65
C LEU A 133 -14.81 -12.37 4.11
N GLU A 134 -15.93 -12.01 3.48
CA GLU A 134 -16.04 -12.02 2.02
C GLU A 134 -15.02 -11.07 1.39
N VAL A 135 -14.93 -9.83 1.89
CA VAL A 135 -13.98 -8.82 1.42
C VAL A 135 -12.52 -9.19 1.76
N LEU A 136 -12.28 -9.75 2.95
CA LEU A 136 -10.93 -10.15 3.37
C LEU A 136 -10.32 -11.20 2.44
N SER A 137 -11.12 -12.12 1.93
CA SER A 137 -10.67 -13.18 1.02
C SER A 137 -9.99 -12.67 -0.25
N GLY A 138 -10.45 -11.52 -0.78
CA GLY A 138 -9.84 -10.85 -1.93
C GLY A 138 -8.73 -9.85 -1.58
N SER A 139 -8.74 -9.33 -0.34
CA SER A 139 -7.83 -8.26 0.08
C SER A 139 -6.36 -8.65 0.01
N ILE A 140 -6.02 -9.90 0.36
CA ILE A 140 -4.63 -10.37 0.30
C ILE A 140 -4.07 -10.42 -1.12
N GLY A 141 -4.91 -10.77 -2.11
CA GLY A 141 -4.52 -10.82 -3.51
C GLY A 141 -4.29 -9.42 -4.08
N VAL A 142 -5.18 -8.48 -3.80
CA VAL A 142 -5.04 -7.07 -4.20
C VAL A 142 -3.77 -6.46 -3.58
N PHE A 143 -3.56 -6.72 -2.29
CA PHE A 143 -2.39 -6.20 -1.59
C PHE A 143 -1.08 -6.76 -2.17
N TYR A 144 -1.03 -8.07 -2.48
CA TYR A 144 0.10 -8.67 -3.19
C TYR A 144 0.36 -8.02 -4.56
N GLN A 145 -0.70 -7.75 -5.34
CA GLN A 145 -0.58 -7.09 -6.64
C GLN A 145 0.00 -5.68 -6.53
N ILE A 146 -0.41 -4.91 -5.52
CA ILE A 146 0.15 -3.59 -5.22
C ILE A 146 1.64 -3.69 -4.90
N MET A 147 2.01 -4.61 -4.01
CA MET A 147 3.42 -4.83 -3.66
C MET A 147 4.24 -5.18 -4.91
N LYS A 148 3.74 -6.11 -5.74
CA LYS A 148 4.40 -6.48 -6.99
C LYS A 148 4.54 -5.30 -7.96
N ALA A 149 3.50 -4.47 -8.11
CA ALA A 149 3.54 -3.29 -8.96
C ALA A 149 4.67 -2.32 -8.57
N VAL A 150 4.85 -2.09 -7.27
CA VAL A 150 5.95 -1.27 -6.76
C VAL A 150 7.31 -1.90 -7.06
N ALA A 151 7.47 -3.20 -6.82
CA ALA A 151 8.71 -3.90 -7.14
C ALA A 151 9.07 -3.79 -8.63
N ASP A 152 8.10 -4.05 -9.51
CA ASP A 152 8.28 -3.95 -10.96
C ASP A 152 8.63 -2.51 -11.39
N TYR A 153 7.96 -1.50 -10.83
CA TYR A 153 8.23 -0.09 -11.08
C TYR A 153 9.67 0.30 -10.74
N VAL A 154 10.13 -0.05 -9.54
CA VAL A 154 11.48 0.29 -9.07
C VAL A 154 12.56 -0.42 -9.89
N ILE A 155 12.38 -1.70 -10.19
CA ILE A 155 13.30 -2.46 -11.03
C ILE A 155 13.39 -1.86 -12.44
N LYS A 156 12.26 -1.44 -13.02
CA LYS A 156 12.24 -0.79 -14.33
C LYS A 156 13.05 0.51 -14.33
N GLN A 157 12.84 1.38 -13.33
CA GLN A 157 13.58 2.65 -13.24
C GLN A 157 15.10 2.48 -13.11
N GLN A 158 15.54 1.42 -12.41
CA GLN A 158 16.96 1.10 -12.30
C GLN A 158 17.55 0.77 -13.68
N ASN A 159 16.84 -0.01 -14.50
CA ASN A 159 17.30 -0.39 -15.84
C ASN A 159 17.34 0.81 -16.81
N ASP A 160 16.36 1.71 -16.72
CA ASP A 160 16.31 2.94 -17.53
C ASP A 160 17.44 3.93 -17.17
N THR A 161 17.94 3.88 -15.93
CA THR A 161 19.07 4.70 -15.48
C THR A 161 20.43 4.16 -15.94
N ILE A 162 20.55 2.85 -16.15
CA ILE A 162 21.81 2.19 -16.58
C ILE A 162 22.04 2.33 -18.10
N THR A 163 20.97 2.58 -18.86
CA THR A 163 20.98 2.60 -20.33
C THR A 163 21.11 4.00 -20.94
N ASN A 164 21.14 5.05 -20.11
CA ASN A 164 21.39 6.45 -20.49
C ASN A 164 22.76 6.92 -20.01
#